data_AF-A0A8S8YJZ0-F1
#
_entry.id   AF-A0A8S8YJZ0-F1
#
_cell.length_a   1.000
_cell.length_b   1.000
_cell.length_c   1.000
_cell.angle_alpha   90.00
_cell.angle_beta   90.00
_cell.angle_gamma   90.00
#
_symmetry.space_group_name_H-M   'P 1'
#
loop_
_entity.id
_entity.type
_entity.pdbx_description
1 polymer ?
#
loop_
_entity_poly.entity_id
_entity_poly.type
_entity_poly.pdbx_seq_one_letter_code
_entity_poly.pdbx_strand_id
1 'polypeptide(L)'
;MRKFLTLFVFAILLLPAPVQALPPVTISNQGILGGYMIDLEGVSNNSTVLSAGGDMTGIQVVEVYTATWCINCVDSEHALMDALENESATVLVHHRNISETEDPFGTLEGDERWIELYGETSNESTRMARAPPSVVFDGSRMKIGSTADGDSLESDYAEMFADKHEYRSWDIDSEFTWTGDNRSGMFAWKMDAVPESQSTSD
;
A
#
# COMPACT_ATOMS: atom_id res chain seq x y z
N MET A 1 -37.63 -33.68 -22.94
CA MET A 1 -36.48 -32.91 -23.47
C MET A 1 -36.44 -31.47 -22.97
N ARG A 2 -37.50 -30.65 -23.16
CA ARG A 2 -37.54 -29.24 -22.72
C ARG A 2 -37.23 -29.01 -21.22
N LYS A 3 -37.79 -29.83 -20.32
CA LYS A 3 -37.58 -29.73 -18.86
C LYS A 3 -36.15 -30.11 -18.41
N PHE A 4 -35.52 -31.07 -19.09
CA PHE A 4 -34.13 -31.45 -18.82
C PHE A 4 -33.16 -30.35 -19.27
N LEU A 5 -33.44 -29.69 -20.40
CA LEU A 5 -32.65 -28.55 -20.87
C LEU A 5 -32.71 -27.35 -19.91
N THR A 6 -33.90 -27.05 -19.35
CA THR A 6 -34.06 -25.96 -18.37
C THR A 6 -33.32 -26.24 -17.06
N LEU A 7 -33.35 -27.47 -16.56
CA LEU A 7 -32.60 -27.89 -15.37
C LEU A 7 -31.08 -27.84 -15.59
N PHE A 8 -30.62 -28.20 -16.79
CA PHE A 8 -29.20 -28.14 -17.14
C PHE A 8 -28.68 -26.70 -17.22
N VAL A 9 -29.46 -25.78 -17.81
CA VAL A 9 -29.09 -24.35 -17.86
C VAL A 9 -29.08 -23.71 -16.47
N PHE A 10 -30.04 -24.05 -15.60
CA PHE A 10 -30.05 -23.58 -14.20
C PHE A 10 -28.87 -24.15 -13.39
N ALA A 11 -28.49 -25.41 -13.62
CA ALA A 11 -27.34 -26.02 -12.97
C ALA A 11 -26.01 -25.39 -13.42
N ILE A 12 -25.88 -25.00 -14.69
CA ILE A 12 -24.70 -24.29 -15.20
C ILE A 12 -24.61 -22.87 -14.62
N LEU A 13 -25.73 -22.19 -14.40
CA LEU A 13 -25.79 -20.87 -13.74
C LEU A 13 -25.47 -20.91 -12.23
N LEU A 14 -25.51 -22.09 -11.61
CA LEU A 14 -25.19 -22.31 -10.20
C LEU A 14 -23.75 -22.81 -9.99
N LEU A 15 -22.99 -23.04 -11.07
CA LEU A 15 -21.56 -23.29 -10.96
C LEU A 15 -20.90 -21.98 -10.50
N PRO A 16 -20.16 -21.98 -9.37
CA PRO A 16 -19.40 -20.80 -8.99
C PRO A 16 -18.44 -20.49 -10.14
N ALA A 17 -18.52 -19.26 -10.66
CA ALA A 17 -17.50 -18.78 -11.59
C ALA A 17 -16.14 -18.88 -10.86
N PRO A 18 -15.07 -19.33 -11.53
CA PRO A 18 -13.74 -19.26 -10.93
C PRO A 18 -13.49 -17.81 -10.55
N VAL A 19 -13.29 -17.56 -9.25
CA VAL A 19 -12.83 -16.26 -8.77
C VAL A 19 -11.38 -16.16 -9.23
N GLN A 20 -11.16 -15.57 -10.40
CA GLN A 20 -9.82 -15.30 -10.88
C GLN A 20 -9.23 -14.20 -10.01
N ALA A 21 -8.02 -14.44 -9.50
CA ALA A 21 -7.25 -13.40 -8.87
C ALA A 21 -7.00 -12.26 -9.85
N LEU A 22 -7.01 -11.03 -9.33
CA LEU A 22 -6.53 -9.89 -10.09
C LEU A 22 -5.00 -9.85 -9.94
N PRO A 23 -4.24 -9.81 -11.05
CA PRO A 23 -2.80 -9.57 -10.96
C PRO A 23 -2.55 -8.15 -10.40
N PRO A 24 -1.35 -7.88 -9.86
CA PRO A 24 -0.97 -6.53 -9.49
C PRO A 24 -1.10 -5.56 -10.66
N VAL A 25 -1.61 -4.36 -10.38
CA VAL A 25 -1.81 -3.30 -11.38
C VAL A 25 -0.84 -2.15 -11.10
N THR A 26 -0.12 -1.70 -12.13
CA THR A 26 0.76 -0.54 -12.04
C THR A 26 -0.02 0.77 -12.17
N ILE A 27 0.28 1.73 -11.31
CA ILE A 27 -0.25 3.08 -11.31
C ILE A 27 0.77 3.99 -11.98
N SER A 28 0.40 4.57 -13.12
CA SER A 28 1.32 5.38 -13.93
C SER A 28 1.57 6.74 -13.30
N ASN A 29 2.82 7.23 -13.39
CA ASN A 29 3.23 8.57 -12.94
C ASN A 29 2.99 8.86 -11.44
N GLN A 30 2.92 7.81 -10.62
CA GLN A 30 2.73 7.94 -9.17
C GLN A 30 3.76 7.09 -8.43
N GLY A 31 4.20 7.57 -7.28
CA GLY A 31 5.04 6.82 -6.36
C GLY A 31 5.10 7.50 -5.00
N ILE A 32 5.34 6.70 -3.97
CA ILE A 32 5.59 7.17 -2.61
C ILE A 32 7.00 6.76 -2.21
N LEU A 33 7.82 7.76 -1.92
CA LEU A 33 9.16 7.60 -1.40
C LEU A 33 9.19 8.02 0.06
N GLY A 34 9.75 7.18 0.93
CA GLY A 34 9.81 7.43 2.37
C GLY A 34 9.80 6.12 3.17
N GLY A 35 9.25 6.20 4.39
CA GLY A 35 9.17 5.08 5.33
C GLY A 35 10.02 5.27 6.59
N TYR A 36 10.80 6.34 6.68
CA TYR A 36 11.48 6.68 7.92
C TYR A 36 10.54 7.33 8.93
N MET A 37 10.73 6.97 10.20
CA MET A 37 9.99 7.55 11.33
C MET A 37 10.96 8.34 12.20
N ILE A 38 10.54 9.53 12.64
CA ILE A 38 11.27 10.30 13.65
C ILE A 38 10.86 9.79 15.02
N ASP A 39 11.83 9.37 15.83
CA ASP A 39 11.62 9.07 17.24
C ASP A 39 11.45 10.38 18.03
N LEU A 40 10.32 10.49 18.73
CA LEU A 40 9.96 11.67 19.51
C LEU A 40 10.31 11.56 20.99
N GLU A 41 10.97 10.48 21.46
CA GLU A 41 11.32 10.30 22.87
C GLU A 41 12.21 11.44 23.42
N GLY A 42 12.94 12.14 22.54
CA GLY A 42 13.78 13.31 22.88
C GLY A 42 13.12 14.69 22.73
N VAL A 43 11.85 14.78 22.33
CA VAL A 43 11.15 16.07 22.19
C VAL A 43 10.86 16.64 23.58
N SER A 44 11.39 17.82 23.87
CA SER A 44 11.26 18.46 25.17
C SER A 44 10.63 19.85 25.08
N ASN A 45 10.35 20.49 26.23
CA ASN A 45 9.96 21.90 26.28
C ASN A 45 11.10 22.85 25.82
N ASN A 46 12.33 22.35 25.64
CA ASN A 46 13.45 23.09 25.11
C ASN A 46 13.64 22.75 23.62
N SER A 47 14.39 23.59 22.90
CA SER A 47 14.69 23.32 21.49
C SER A 47 15.51 22.04 21.34
N THR A 48 14.96 21.07 20.60
CA THR A 48 15.60 19.82 20.21
C THR A 48 15.77 19.81 18.69
N VAL A 49 16.87 19.20 18.20
CA VAL A 49 17.04 18.82 16.80
C VAL A 49 16.93 17.30 16.70
N LEU A 50 16.02 16.80 15.87
CA LEU A 50 15.82 15.38 15.59
C LEU A 50 15.92 15.18 14.09
N SER A 51 16.67 14.16 13.65
CA SER A 51 16.71 13.75 12.25
C SER A 51 16.32 12.28 12.11
N ALA A 52 15.64 11.95 11.01
CA ALA A 52 15.45 10.58 10.54
C ALA A 52 15.60 10.56 9.03
N GLY A 53 15.96 9.41 8.47
CA GLY A 53 16.24 9.30 7.05
C GLY A 53 17.44 8.43 6.76
N GLY A 54 17.89 8.50 5.52
CA GLY A 54 19.00 7.73 4.98
C GLY A 54 18.68 7.17 3.60
N ASP A 55 19.36 6.07 3.29
CA ASP A 55 19.21 5.31 2.05
C ASP A 55 17.78 4.81 1.83
N MET A 56 17.13 5.36 0.81
CA MET A 56 15.76 5.03 0.44
C MET A 56 15.66 3.80 -0.49
N THR A 57 16.76 3.12 -0.82
CA THR A 57 16.69 1.92 -1.66
C THR A 57 16.11 0.72 -0.91
N GLY A 58 16.31 0.67 0.41
CA GLY A 58 15.96 -0.47 1.27
C GLY A 58 14.52 -0.48 1.77
N ILE A 59 14.01 0.67 2.23
CA ILE A 59 12.73 0.78 2.94
C ILE A 59 11.56 1.11 2.01
N GLN A 60 10.48 0.33 2.05
CA GLN A 60 9.27 0.57 1.25
C GLN A 60 8.10 1.11 2.09
N VAL A 61 7.21 1.85 1.44
CA VAL A 61 5.92 2.24 2.05
C VAL A 61 4.85 1.32 1.47
N VAL A 62 4.15 0.61 2.35
CA VAL A 62 3.06 -0.29 1.97
C VAL A 62 1.77 0.23 2.57
N GLU A 63 0.79 0.52 1.73
CA GLU A 63 -0.51 1.03 2.18
C GLU A 63 -1.58 -0.04 2.01
N VAL A 64 -2.36 -0.27 3.06
CA VAL A 64 -3.42 -1.29 3.10
C VAL A 64 -4.76 -0.59 3.24
N TYR A 65 -5.73 -0.92 2.39
CA TYR A 65 -7.11 -0.50 2.54
C TYR A 65 -7.97 -1.66 3.02
N THR A 66 -8.60 -1.49 4.17
CA THR A 66 -9.24 -2.58 4.91
C THR A 66 -10.56 -2.14 5.55
N ALA A 67 -11.26 -3.08 6.15
CA ALA A 67 -12.37 -2.81 7.05
C ALA A 67 -12.49 -3.87 8.16
N THR A 68 -12.94 -3.50 9.35
CA THR A 68 -13.10 -4.44 10.49
C THR A 68 -14.08 -5.58 10.22
N TRP A 69 -15.06 -5.36 9.34
CA TRP A 69 -16.05 -6.38 8.95
C TRP A 69 -15.58 -7.24 7.76
N CYS A 70 -14.45 -6.89 7.13
CA CYS A 70 -13.93 -7.57 5.96
C CYS A 70 -13.15 -8.82 6.37
N ILE A 71 -13.83 -9.97 6.37
CA ILE A 71 -13.22 -11.26 6.72
C ILE A 71 -12.01 -11.57 5.83
N ASN A 72 -12.14 -11.33 4.53
CA ASN A 72 -11.07 -11.55 3.55
C ASN A 72 -9.86 -10.62 3.75
N CYS A 73 -10.03 -9.49 4.45
CA CYS A 73 -8.94 -8.58 4.73
C CYS A 73 -7.98 -9.16 5.77
N VAL A 74 -8.48 -9.97 6.71
CA VAL A 74 -7.65 -10.67 7.69
C VAL A 74 -6.65 -11.61 6.99
N ASP A 75 -7.11 -12.40 6.03
CA ASP A 75 -6.23 -13.31 5.27
C ASP A 75 -5.20 -12.53 4.45
N SER A 76 -5.62 -11.42 3.84
CA SER A 76 -4.73 -10.54 3.07
C SER A 76 -3.67 -9.87 3.95
N GLU A 77 -4.06 -9.38 5.12
CA GLU A 77 -3.15 -8.72 6.06
C GLU A 77 -2.17 -9.71 6.67
N HIS A 78 -2.60 -10.92 7.04
CA HIS A 78 -1.68 -11.96 7.51
C HIS A 78 -0.65 -12.32 6.45
N ALA A 79 -1.09 -12.58 5.21
CA ALA A 79 -0.18 -12.88 4.10
C ALA A 79 0.82 -11.74 3.84
N LEU A 80 0.38 -10.48 3.97
CA LEU A 80 1.25 -9.32 3.84
C LEU A 80 2.29 -9.27 4.97
N MET A 81 1.87 -9.46 6.22
CA MET A 81 2.77 -9.40 7.38
C MET A 81 3.78 -10.54 7.36
N ASP A 82 3.39 -11.72 6.90
CA ASP A 82 4.30 -12.86 6.71
C ASP A 82 5.32 -12.54 5.58
N ALA A 83 4.87 -11.98 4.46
CA ALA A 83 5.75 -11.59 3.36
C ALA A 83 6.75 -10.47 3.70
N LEU A 84 6.41 -9.63 4.68
CA LEU A 84 7.25 -8.53 5.18
C LEU A 84 8.07 -8.93 6.42
N GLU A 85 8.05 -10.21 6.83
CA GLU A 85 8.80 -10.66 8.00
C GLU A 85 10.32 -10.46 7.77
N ASN A 86 10.95 -9.65 8.63
CA ASN A 86 12.36 -9.22 8.53
C ASN A 86 12.67 -8.26 7.37
N GLU A 87 11.65 -7.74 6.68
CA GLU A 87 11.82 -6.72 5.66
C GLU A 87 11.72 -5.29 6.24
N SER A 88 12.34 -4.32 5.57
CA SER A 88 12.22 -2.92 5.94
C SER A 88 11.01 -2.29 5.24
N ALA A 89 9.88 -2.24 5.94
CA ALA A 89 8.65 -1.65 5.43
C ALA A 89 7.97 -0.76 6.48
N THR A 90 7.44 0.38 6.04
CA THR A 90 6.43 1.12 6.79
C THR A 90 5.05 0.76 6.25
N VAL A 91 4.24 0.12 7.09
CA VAL A 91 2.87 -0.25 6.73
C VAL A 91 1.90 0.81 7.26
N LEU A 92 1.09 1.39 6.37
CA LEU A 92 0.02 2.33 6.69
C LEU A 92 -1.32 1.66 6.43
N VAL A 93 -2.18 1.58 7.45
CA VAL A 93 -3.49 0.92 7.33
C VAL A 93 -4.60 1.97 7.29
N HIS A 94 -5.37 1.94 6.22
CA HIS A 94 -6.50 2.80 5.93
C HIS A 94 -7.79 2.00 6.10
N HIS A 95 -8.55 2.35 7.13
CA HIS A 95 -9.86 1.78 7.36
C HIS A 95 -10.93 2.57 6.60
N ARG A 96 -11.89 1.84 6.04
CA ARG A 96 -13.01 2.41 5.29
C ARG A 96 -13.95 3.23 6.19
N ASN A 97 -14.47 4.35 5.67
CA ASN A 97 -15.38 5.24 6.40
C ASN A 97 -16.64 5.66 5.63
N ILE A 98 -16.50 6.14 4.40
CA ILE A 98 -17.61 6.70 3.61
C ILE A 98 -18.64 5.61 3.35
N SER A 99 -19.86 5.91 3.81
CA SER A 99 -21.02 5.02 3.75
C SER A 99 -20.88 3.74 4.59
N GLU A 100 -20.05 3.76 5.63
CA GLU A 100 -19.88 2.66 6.59
C GLU A 100 -20.12 3.15 8.02
N THR A 101 -20.82 2.36 8.82
CA THR A 101 -21.04 2.65 10.25
C THR A 101 -20.36 1.63 11.17
N GLU A 102 -19.92 0.51 10.60
CA GLU A 102 -19.41 -0.66 11.30
C GLU A 102 -17.90 -0.63 11.55
N ASP A 103 -17.16 0.20 10.82
CA ASP A 103 -15.72 0.36 11.02
C ASP A 103 -15.41 1.62 11.86
N PRO A 104 -14.98 1.46 13.13
CA PRO A 104 -14.71 2.58 14.02
C PRO A 104 -13.35 3.27 13.76
N PHE A 105 -12.49 2.72 12.89
CA PHE A 105 -11.14 3.22 12.66
C PHE A 105 -11.02 4.08 11.40
N GLY A 106 -11.98 4.01 10.49
CA GLY A 106 -11.96 4.82 9.28
C GLY A 106 -12.28 6.28 9.53
N THR A 107 -11.74 7.17 8.69
CA THR A 107 -12.08 8.60 8.65
C THR A 107 -12.44 9.03 7.23
N LEU A 108 -13.20 10.12 7.12
CA LEU A 108 -13.56 10.70 5.82
C LEU A 108 -12.30 11.12 5.06
N GLU A 109 -11.38 11.79 5.74
CA GLU A 109 -10.11 12.26 5.17
C GLU A 109 -9.22 11.09 4.71
N GLY A 110 -9.23 9.97 5.44
CA GLY A 110 -8.51 8.76 5.05
C GLY A 110 -9.06 8.15 3.76
N ASP A 111 -10.38 8.09 3.62
CA ASP A 111 -11.04 7.62 2.40
C ASP A 111 -10.85 8.58 1.23
N GLU A 112 -10.94 9.89 1.45
CA GLU A 112 -10.70 10.90 0.41
C GLU A 112 -9.27 10.83 -0.12
N ARG A 113 -8.27 10.73 0.76
CA ARG A 113 -6.87 10.51 0.35
C ARG A 113 -6.70 9.21 -0.42
N TRP A 114 -7.32 8.12 0.04
CA TRP A 114 -7.27 6.85 -0.69
C TRP A 114 -7.88 6.99 -2.09
N ILE A 115 -9.05 7.61 -2.22
CA ILE A 115 -9.69 7.84 -3.52
C ILE A 115 -8.80 8.71 -4.42
N GLU A 116 -8.20 9.76 -3.89
CA GLU A 116 -7.34 10.68 -4.64
C GLU A 116 -6.14 9.96 -5.27
N LEU A 117 -5.48 9.07 -4.53
CA LEU A 117 -4.28 8.37 -5.00
C LEU A 117 -4.59 7.07 -5.77
N TYR A 118 -5.65 6.37 -5.39
CA TYR A 118 -5.87 4.96 -5.72
C TYR A 118 -7.26 4.66 -6.27
N GLY A 119 -8.18 5.63 -6.20
CA GLY A 119 -9.58 5.44 -6.54
C GLY A 119 -9.82 5.11 -8.00
N GLU A 120 -9.10 5.73 -8.92
CA GLU A 120 -9.21 5.46 -10.36
C GLU A 120 -8.80 4.00 -10.67
N THR A 121 -7.60 3.59 -10.28
CA THR A 121 -7.09 2.22 -10.47
C THR A 121 -7.99 1.16 -9.84
N SER A 122 -8.45 1.41 -8.60
CA SER A 122 -9.35 0.48 -7.90
C SER A 122 -10.69 0.37 -8.63
N ASN A 123 -11.24 1.49 -9.10
CA ASN A 123 -12.51 1.53 -9.82
C ASN A 123 -12.43 0.89 -11.21
N GLU A 124 -11.34 1.05 -11.94
CA GLU A 124 -11.14 0.37 -13.22
C GLU A 124 -11.10 -1.16 -13.05
N SER A 125 -10.49 -1.64 -11.96
CA SER A 125 -10.33 -3.06 -11.67
C SER A 125 -11.58 -3.71 -11.07
N THR A 126 -12.32 -2.98 -10.23
CA THR A 126 -13.40 -3.56 -9.40
C THR A 126 -14.75 -2.87 -9.53
N ARG A 127 -14.81 -1.71 -10.20
CA ARG A 127 -15.96 -0.78 -10.20
C ARG A 127 -16.27 -0.16 -8.84
N MET A 128 -15.28 -0.12 -7.96
CA MET A 128 -15.33 0.53 -6.66
C MET A 128 -14.01 1.25 -6.42
N ALA A 129 -14.05 2.55 -6.12
CA ALA A 129 -12.84 3.35 -5.84
C ALA A 129 -12.16 2.98 -4.50
N ARG A 130 -12.84 2.19 -3.66
CA ARG A 130 -12.47 1.84 -2.29
C ARG A 130 -12.79 0.37 -2.02
N ALA A 131 -12.12 -0.53 -2.75
CA ALA A 131 -12.36 -1.97 -2.67
C ALA A 131 -11.43 -2.65 -1.64
N PRO A 132 -11.90 -3.02 -0.44
CA PRO A 132 -11.09 -3.81 0.48
C PRO A 132 -11.14 -5.33 0.13
N PRO A 133 -10.06 -6.09 0.38
CA PRO A 133 -8.72 -5.59 0.67
C PRO A 133 -8.05 -5.03 -0.58
N SER A 134 -7.27 -3.96 -0.41
CA SER A 134 -6.30 -3.51 -1.41
C SER A 134 -4.96 -3.24 -0.73
N VAL A 135 -3.86 -3.62 -1.35
CA VAL A 135 -2.50 -3.37 -0.87
C VAL A 135 -1.73 -2.65 -1.96
N VAL A 136 -1.09 -1.54 -1.62
CA VAL A 136 -0.28 -0.73 -2.54
C VAL A 136 1.15 -0.67 -2.05
N PHE A 137 2.09 -1.10 -2.88
CA PHE A 137 3.52 -0.94 -2.64
C PHE A 137 3.98 0.34 -3.32
N ASP A 138 4.66 1.19 -2.55
CA ASP A 138 5.36 2.37 -3.05
C ASP A 138 4.50 3.34 -3.84
N GLY A 139 3.19 3.35 -3.56
CA GLY A 139 2.19 4.15 -4.27
C GLY A 139 2.01 3.84 -5.75
N SER A 140 2.66 2.80 -6.28
CA SER A 140 2.80 2.56 -7.71
C SER A 140 2.32 1.18 -8.17
N ARG A 141 2.16 0.22 -7.25
CA ARG A 141 1.71 -1.14 -7.59
C ARG A 141 0.66 -1.60 -6.62
N MET A 142 -0.52 -1.93 -7.13
CA MET A 142 -1.69 -2.27 -6.34
C MET A 142 -2.11 -3.72 -6.58
N LYS A 143 -2.26 -4.49 -5.51
CA LYS A 143 -2.95 -5.79 -5.50
C LYS A 143 -4.32 -5.61 -4.85
N ILE A 144 -5.35 -6.14 -5.49
CA ILE A 144 -6.73 -6.05 -4.99
C ILE A 144 -7.29 -7.45 -4.75
N GLY A 145 -7.96 -7.62 -3.62
CA GLY A 145 -8.56 -8.88 -3.19
C GLY A 145 -7.58 -9.78 -2.44
N SER A 146 -8.12 -10.87 -1.90
CA SER A 146 -7.38 -11.84 -1.07
C SER A 146 -7.06 -13.15 -1.80
N THR A 147 -7.17 -13.16 -3.13
CA THR A 147 -6.87 -14.34 -3.95
C THR A 147 -5.49 -14.20 -4.59
N ALA A 148 -4.65 -15.22 -4.41
CA ALA A 148 -3.32 -15.30 -5.01
C ALA A 148 -3.40 -15.39 -6.54
N ASP A 149 -2.55 -14.64 -7.23
CA ASP A 149 -2.30 -14.79 -8.67
C ASP A 149 -1.24 -15.87 -8.92
N GLY A 150 -0.25 -15.98 -8.03
CA GLY A 150 0.76 -17.04 -7.99
C GLY A 150 0.41 -18.20 -7.04
N ASP A 151 1.46 -18.78 -6.42
CA ASP A 151 1.35 -19.96 -5.55
C ASP A 151 0.64 -19.64 -4.22
N SER A 152 0.89 -18.46 -3.67
CA SER A 152 0.21 -17.95 -2.46
C SER A 152 0.18 -16.41 -2.47
N LEU A 153 -0.75 -15.82 -1.72
CA LEU A 153 -0.83 -14.37 -1.61
C LEU A 153 0.40 -13.78 -0.90
N GLU A 154 0.99 -14.53 0.02
CA GLU A 154 2.28 -14.21 0.64
C GLU A 154 3.39 -14.13 -0.42
N SER A 155 3.46 -15.10 -1.34
CA SER A 155 4.45 -15.08 -2.42
C SER A 155 4.22 -13.91 -3.39
N ASP A 156 2.97 -13.59 -3.70
CA ASP A 156 2.63 -12.42 -4.51
C ASP A 156 3.15 -11.13 -3.84
N TYR A 157 2.94 -10.97 -2.53
CA TYR A 157 3.41 -9.80 -1.79
C TYR A 157 4.92 -9.76 -1.65
N ALA A 158 5.59 -10.90 -1.47
CA ALA A 158 7.04 -10.97 -1.43
C ALA A 158 7.66 -10.59 -2.80
N GLU A 159 7.06 -11.05 -3.90
CA GLU A 159 7.47 -10.65 -5.25
C GLU A 159 7.23 -9.16 -5.48
N MET A 160 6.08 -8.63 -5.07
CA MET A 160 5.84 -7.19 -5.10
C MET A 160 6.87 -6.44 -4.25
N PHE A 161 7.23 -6.90 -3.06
CA PHE A 161 8.27 -6.25 -2.28
C PHE A 161 9.64 -6.28 -2.99
N ALA A 162 10.00 -7.39 -3.63
CA ALA A 162 11.27 -7.51 -4.35
C ALA A 162 11.34 -6.66 -5.62
N ASP A 163 10.25 -6.54 -6.37
CA ASP A 163 10.13 -5.81 -7.63
C ASP A 163 9.96 -4.29 -7.41
N LYS A 164 10.96 -3.64 -6.82
CA LYS A 164 10.88 -2.21 -6.47
C LYS A 164 10.71 -1.33 -7.71
N HIS A 165 10.00 -0.20 -7.56
CA HIS A 165 9.89 0.79 -8.64
C HIS A 165 11.27 1.33 -9.04
N GLU A 166 11.45 1.70 -10.32
CA GLU A 166 12.75 2.10 -10.90
C GLU A 166 13.50 3.19 -10.11
N TYR A 167 12.80 4.13 -9.45
CA TYR A 167 13.46 5.17 -8.68
C TYR A 167 14.24 4.61 -7.48
N ARG A 168 13.86 3.43 -6.96
CA ARG A 168 14.61 2.76 -5.88
C ARG A 168 15.92 2.11 -6.32
N SER A 169 16.20 2.10 -7.63
CA SER A 169 17.53 1.75 -8.15
C SER A 169 18.48 2.95 -8.18
N TRP A 170 17.97 4.17 -7.97
CA TRP A 170 18.81 5.36 -7.92
C TRP A 170 19.51 5.46 -6.56
N ASP A 171 20.62 6.19 -6.52
CA ASP A 171 21.22 6.59 -5.25
C ASP A 171 20.34 7.69 -4.65
N ILE A 172 19.42 7.28 -3.78
CA ILE A 172 18.45 8.15 -3.13
C ILE A 172 18.72 8.17 -1.63
N ASP A 173 19.08 9.35 -1.13
CA ASP A 173 19.12 9.65 0.29
C ASP A 173 18.06 10.70 0.58
N SER A 174 17.35 10.55 1.69
CA SER A 174 16.46 11.61 2.17
C SER A 174 16.55 11.75 3.68
N GLU A 175 16.68 12.98 4.12
CA GLU A 175 16.79 13.38 5.52
C GLU A 175 15.61 14.29 5.87
N PHE A 176 14.93 13.95 6.96
CA PHE A 176 13.91 14.75 7.61
C PHE A 176 14.47 15.27 8.92
N THR A 177 14.41 16.58 9.14
CA THR A 177 14.88 17.21 10.38
C THR A 177 13.77 18.03 11.01
N TRP A 178 13.45 17.72 12.26
CA TRP A 178 12.65 18.58 13.13
C TRP A 178 13.57 19.43 14.00
N THR A 179 13.38 20.75 13.97
CA THR A 179 14.03 21.70 14.88
C THR A 179 12.97 22.49 15.63
N GLY A 180 12.78 22.21 16.91
CA GLY A 180 11.70 22.86 17.67
C GLY A 180 11.58 22.38 19.10
N ASP A 181 10.55 22.86 19.77
CA ASP A 181 10.11 22.35 21.07
C ASP A 181 8.89 21.43 20.89
N ASN A 182 8.23 21.06 21.99
CA ASN A 182 7.02 20.25 21.97
C ASN A 182 5.73 21.00 21.56
N ARG A 183 5.82 22.27 21.13
CA ARG A 183 4.68 23.09 20.71
C ARG A 183 4.81 23.58 19.28
N SER A 184 6.01 23.94 18.86
CA SER A 184 6.28 24.56 17.56
C SER A 184 7.73 24.33 17.13
N GLY A 185 7.93 24.33 15.82
CA GLY A 185 9.23 24.10 15.24
C GLY A 185 9.19 24.21 13.74
N MET A 186 10.34 23.92 13.14
CA MET A 186 10.54 23.85 11.71
C MET A 186 10.80 22.40 11.33
N PHE A 187 10.04 21.95 10.33
CA PHE A 187 10.31 20.70 9.63
C PHE A 187 11.05 21.02 8.34
N ALA A 188 12.23 20.44 8.17
CA ALA A 188 13.01 20.50 6.94
C ALA A 188 13.08 19.11 6.34
N TRP A 189 12.88 19.02 5.02
CA TRP A 189 13.06 17.81 4.26
C TRP A 189 14.06 18.06 3.14
N LYS A 190 15.09 17.22 3.08
CA LYS A 190 16.09 17.20 2.03
C LYS A 190 16.07 15.84 1.35
N MET A 191 16.11 15.83 0.03
CA MET A 191 16.26 14.63 -0.77
C MET A 191 17.35 14.87 -1.81
N ASP A 192 18.27 13.91 -1.90
CA ASP A 192 19.25 13.80 -2.97
C ASP A 192 18.92 12.53 -3.75
N ALA A 193 18.76 12.65 -5.08
CA ALA A 193 18.42 11.52 -5.95
C ALA A 193 19.28 11.59 -7.22
N VAL A 194 20.19 10.64 -7.37
CA VAL A 194 21.09 10.56 -8.53
C VAL A 194 20.73 9.35 -9.39
N PRO A 195 20.16 9.54 -10.59
CA PRO A 195 19.89 8.44 -11.50
C PRO A 195 21.18 7.72 -11.90
N GLU A 196 21.14 6.40 -11.95
CA GLU A 196 22.31 5.54 -12.23
C GLU A 196 23.04 5.89 -13.55
N SER A 197 22.32 6.47 -14.53
CA SER A 197 22.90 6.94 -15.80
C SER A 197 23.91 8.09 -15.70
N GLN A 198 24.09 8.71 -14.52
CA GLN A 198 25.07 9.79 -14.29
C GLN A 198 26.23 9.42 -13.37
N SER A 199 26.32 8.17 -12.89
CA SER A 199 27.40 7.74 -11.96
C SER A 199 28.74 7.40 -12.64
N THR A 200 28.85 7.56 -13.96
CA THR A 200 30.03 7.13 -14.76
C THR A 200 30.79 8.27 -15.45
N SER A 201 30.77 9.47 -14.89
CA SER A 201 31.65 10.56 -15.36
C SER A 201 32.27 11.33 -14.20
N ASP A 202 33.31 10.75 -13.61
CA ASP A 202 34.45 11.44 -13.00
C ASP A 202 35.70 10.54 -13.03
#